data_AF-A0AB35YLQ3-F1
#
_entry.id   AF-A0AB35YLQ3-F1
#
_cell.length_a   1.000
_cell.length_b   1.000
_cell.length_c   1.000
_cell.angle_alpha   90.00
_cell.angle_beta   90.00
_cell.angle_gamma   90.00
#
_symmetry.space_group_name_H-M   'P 1'
#
loop_
_entity.id
_entity.type
_entity.pdbx_description
1 polymer ?
#
loop_
_entity_poly.entity_id
_entity_poly.type
_entity_poly.pdbx_seq_one_letter_code
_entity_poly.pdbx_strand_id
1 'polypeptide(L)'
;MISIQSTEQLTGVQICGDFWDFDELINAIYKVTGDANKYYDYQGPRLRILSVCYKLRHAMLGEHQLEFVSNGVNKNTLTHHELIFPNKNIYFATDILWPEIIFSAIALNDFIDLHLTLNNASIWNHEIATIRKFQAAIADCLEQEVKEEDYVVFLTMLQAKSPLTFLFATQYVDVLNLEYIQLNKEERKAQLAAFALRLLVEDHEYVALKSHLMEAAIATKQPLHTIQMQLSYPEEILW
;
A
#
# COMPACT_ATOMS: atom_id res chain seq x y z
N MET A 1 8.18 8.14 -13.04
CA MET A 1 8.58 7.61 -11.73
C MET A 1 7.44 7.79 -10.75
N ILE A 2 7.08 6.74 -10.01
CA ILE A 2 6.08 6.81 -8.94
C ILE A 2 6.52 7.80 -7.86
N SER A 3 5.63 8.72 -7.49
CA SER A 3 5.74 9.60 -6.34
C SER A 3 4.57 9.37 -5.38
N ILE A 4 4.83 9.49 -4.09
CA ILE A 4 3.83 9.31 -3.04
C ILE A 4 3.90 10.52 -2.12
N GLN A 5 2.75 11.11 -1.84
CA GLN A 5 2.60 12.26 -0.95
C GLN A 5 1.38 12.06 -0.07
N SER A 6 1.42 12.60 1.14
CA SER A 6 0.25 12.60 2.03
C SER A 6 -0.85 13.46 1.43
N THR A 7 -2.10 13.02 1.58
CA THR A 7 -3.26 13.82 1.17
C THR A 7 -3.44 15.03 2.08
N GLU A 8 -4.20 16.04 1.64
CA GLU A 8 -4.31 17.32 2.35
C GLU A 8 -4.84 17.16 3.78
N GLN A 9 -5.78 16.24 4.01
CA GLN A 9 -6.33 15.95 5.34
C GLN A 9 -5.60 14.84 6.09
N LEU A 10 -4.45 14.37 5.57
CA LEU A 10 -3.68 13.25 6.11
C LEU A 10 -4.53 11.98 6.29
N THR A 11 -5.62 11.84 5.52
CA THR A 11 -6.47 10.63 5.56
C THR A 11 -5.76 9.45 4.91
N GLY A 12 -4.89 9.72 3.95
CA GLY A 12 -4.11 8.73 3.27
C GLY A 12 -2.94 9.31 2.50
N VAL A 13 -2.56 8.59 1.47
CA VAL A 13 -1.56 9.00 0.49
C VAL A 13 -2.16 9.09 -0.89
N GLN A 14 -1.68 10.07 -1.64
CA GLN A 14 -1.84 10.15 -3.07
C GLN A 14 -0.64 9.49 -3.74
N ILE A 15 -0.90 8.54 -4.63
CA ILE A 15 0.11 7.86 -5.43
C ILE A 15 -0.01 8.39 -6.85
N CYS A 16 1.05 9.01 -7.37
CA CYS A 16 1.13 9.54 -8.73
C CYS A 16 2.18 8.79 -9.56
N GLY A 17 1.93 8.60 -10.85
CA GLY A 17 2.88 8.01 -11.78
C GLY A 17 2.41 8.12 -13.21
N ASP A 18 3.30 7.87 -14.18
CA ASP A 18 2.87 7.70 -15.56
C ASP A 18 2.29 6.30 -15.79
N PHE A 19 1.80 6.04 -17.02
CA PHE A 19 1.22 4.76 -17.38
C PHE A 19 2.19 3.58 -17.16
N TRP A 20 3.45 3.76 -17.54
CA TRP A 20 4.45 2.69 -17.50
C TRP A 20 4.90 2.40 -16.08
N ASP A 21 5.01 3.43 -15.24
CA ASP A 21 5.27 3.28 -13.81
C ASP A 21 4.23 2.36 -13.13
N PHE A 22 2.94 2.62 -13.37
CA PHE A 22 1.86 1.83 -12.78
C PHE A 22 1.76 0.43 -13.39
N ASP A 23 1.90 0.30 -14.72
CA ASP A 23 1.91 -1.01 -15.37
C ASP A 23 3.05 -1.90 -14.85
N GLU A 24 4.26 -1.35 -14.74
CA GLU A 24 5.43 -2.05 -14.22
C GLU A 24 5.22 -2.51 -12.77
N LEU A 25 4.77 -1.61 -11.89
CA LEU A 25 4.51 -1.93 -10.49
C LEU A 25 3.44 -3.01 -10.34
N ILE A 26 2.31 -2.85 -11.05
CA ILE A 26 1.20 -3.81 -10.99
C ILE A 26 1.69 -5.19 -11.44
N ASN A 27 2.38 -5.27 -12.59
CA ASN A 27 2.89 -6.53 -13.12
C ASN A 27 3.91 -7.19 -12.18
N ALA A 28 4.79 -6.39 -11.56
CA ALA A 28 5.73 -6.87 -10.54
C ALA A 28 5.00 -7.47 -9.33
N ILE A 29 3.98 -6.78 -8.81
CA ILE A 29 3.17 -7.26 -7.69
C ILE A 29 2.44 -8.56 -8.03
N TYR A 30 1.80 -8.66 -9.20
CA TYR A 30 1.12 -9.90 -9.62
C TYR A 30 2.10 -11.08 -9.70
N LYS A 31 3.32 -10.87 -10.20
CA LYS A 31 4.33 -11.92 -10.31
C LYS A 31 4.87 -12.36 -8.94
N VAL A 32 5.09 -11.41 -8.03
CA VAL A 32 5.64 -11.69 -6.69
C VAL A 32 4.58 -12.33 -5.78
N THR A 33 3.35 -11.82 -5.78
CA THR A 33 2.24 -12.36 -4.95
C THR A 33 1.72 -13.72 -5.42
N GLY A 34 2.00 -14.08 -6.68
CA GLY A 34 1.64 -15.35 -7.28
C GLY A 34 0.15 -15.49 -7.56
N ASP A 35 -0.23 -16.61 -8.18
CA ASP A 35 -1.63 -16.92 -8.43
C ASP A 35 -2.40 -17.27 -7.14
N ALA A 36 -3.73 -17.38 -7.25
CA ALA A 36 -4.62 -17.65 -6.12
C ALA A 36 -4.31 -18.96 -5.36
N ASN A 37 -3.65 -19.92 -6.01
CA ASN A 37 -3.33 -21.23 -5.43
C ASN A 37 -1.92 -21.28 -4.82
N LYS A 38 -1.10 -20.23 -4.99
CA LYS A 38 0.19 -20.08 -4.31
C LYS A 38 0.02 -19.53 -2.91
N TYR A 39 1.01 -19.78 -2.06
CA TYR A 39 1.18 -19.23 -0.71
C TYR A 39 -0.11 -19.33 0.13
N TYR A 40 -0.40 -20.54 0.59
CA TYR A 40 -1.52 -20.78 1.52
C TYR A 40 -1.38 -19.88 2.76
N ASP A 41 -2.53 -19.47 3.29
CA ASP A 41 -2.68 -18.58 4.45
C ASP A 41 -2.28 -17.10 4.25
N TYR A 42 -1.91 -16.74 3.02
CA TYR A 42 -1.67 -15.36 2.59
C TYR A 42 -2.78 -14.79 1.69
N GLN A 43 -3.92 -15.46 1.54
CA GLN A 43 -4.98 -15.02 0.64
C GLN A 43 -5.57 -13.66 1.06
N GLY A 44 -5.76 -13.43 2.37
CA GLY A 44 -6.22 -12.13 2.89
C GLY A 44 -5.25 -11.00 2.52
N PRO A 45 -3.96 -11.07 2.93
CA PRO A 45 -2.96 -10.08 2.57
C PRO A 45 -2.82 -9.88 1.05
N ARG A 46 -2.88 -10.95 0.25
CA ARG A 46 -2.88 -10.87 -1.21
C ARG A 46 -4.04 -10.00 -1.72
N LEU A 47 -5.26 -10.24 -1.26
CA LEU A 47 -6.44 -9.51 -1.71
C LEU A 47 -6.34 -8.00 -1.41
N ARG A 48 -5.77 -7.62 -0.25
CA ARG A 48 -5.50 -6.22 0.11
C ARG A 48 -4.53 -5.56 -0.86
N ILE A 49 -3.39 -6.20 -1.11
CA ILE A 49 -2.42 -5.72 -2.10
C ILE A 49 -3.03 -5.60 -3.51
N LEU A 50 -3.84 -6.59 -3.92
CA LEU A 50 -4.51 -6.56 -5.22
C LEU A 50 -5.60 -5.47 -5.30
N SER A 51 -6.20 -5.07 -4.19
CA SER A 51 -7.10 -3.91 -4.12
C SER A 51 -6.35 -2.60 -4.40
N VAL A 52 -5.13 -2.45 -3.89
CA VAL A 52 -4.24 -1.33 -4.26
C VAL A 52 -3.96 -1.34 -5.77
N CYS A 53 -3.61 -2.50 -6.33
CA CYS A 53 -3.39 -2.65 -7.77
C CYS A 53 -4.63 -2.31 -8.60
N TYR A 54 -5.81 -2.65 -8.10
CA TYR A 54 -7.08 -2.32 -8.73
C TYR A 54 -7.25 -0.79 -8.82
N LYS A 55 -7.07 -0.07 -7.71
CA LYS A 55 -7.14 1.40 -7.71
C LYS A 55 -6.14 2.04 -8.69
N LEU A 56 -4.88 1.58 -8.68
CA LEU A 56 -3.87 2.07 -9.62
C LEU A 56 -4.28 1.84 -11.08
N ARG A 57 -4.82 0.66 -11.41
CA ARG A 57 -5.32 0.37 -12.76
C ARG A 57 -6.46 1.29 -13.16
N HIS A 58 -7.40 1.57 -12.26
CA HIS A 58 -8.49 2.50 -12.52
C HIS A 58 -8.00 3.94 -12.68
N ALA A 59 -6.94 4.34 -11.96
CA ALA A 59 -6.28 5.63 -12.18
C ALA A 59 -5.72 5.74 -13.61
N MET A 60 -5.06 4.69 -14.11
CA MET A 60 -4.53 4.63 -15.49
C MET A 60 -5.61 4.75 -16.57
N LEU A 61 -6.85 4.36 -16.27
CA LEU A 61 -7.99 4.50 -17.19
C LEU A 61 -8.55 5.93 -17.24
N GLY A 62 -7.98 6.87 -16.47
CA GLY A 62 -8.42 8.26 -16.41
C GLY A 62 -9.67 8.47 -15.56
N GLU A 63 -10.05 7.50 -14.74
CA GLU A 63 -11.20 7.62 -13.82
C GLU A 63 -10.88 8.47 -12.58
N HIS A 64 -9.61 8.81 -12.37
CA HIS A 64 -9.12 9.56 -11.21
C HIS A 64 -8.38 10.84 -11.62
N GLN A 65 -7.55 11.37 -10.72
CA GLN A 65 -6.90 12.68 -10.87
C GLN A 65 -5.78 12.64 -11.92
N LEU A 66 -5.63 13.73 -12.68
CA LEU A 66 -4.59 13.91 -13.68
C LEU A 66 -3.70 15.10 -13.30
N GLU A 67 -2.39 14.88 -13.33
CA GLU A 67 -1.38 15.90 -13.05
C GLU A 67 -0.48 16.15 -14.25
N PHE A 68 -0.13 17.42 -14.49
CA PHE A 68 0.76 17.81 -15.57
C PHE A 68 2.14 18.18 -15.03
N VAL A 69 3.07 17.24 -15.14
CA VAL A 69 4.43 17.35 -14.57
C VAL A 69 5.41 17.81 -15.64
N SER A 70 6.28 18.77 -15.32
CA SER A 70 7.33 19.23 -16.24
C SER A 70 8.27 18.08 -16.62
N ASN A 71 8.53 17.89 -17.93
CA ASN A 71 9.35 16.77 -18.42
C ASN A 71 10.84 17.14 -18.63
N GLY A 72 11.26 18.31 -18.14
CA GLY A 72 12.65 18.78 -18.26
C GLY A 72 13.06 19.26 -19.66
N VAL A 73 12.16 19.19 -20.65
CA VAL A 73 12.43 19.71 -22.01
C VAL A 73 12.47 21.23 -21.99
N ASN A 74 13.60 21.81 -22.39
CA ASN A 74 13.77 23.26 -22.48
C ASN A 74 13.54 23.76 -23.92
N LYS A 75 13.23 25.05 -24.06
CA LYS A 75 12.96 25.69 -25.36
C LYS A 75 14.17 25.66 -26.31
N ASN A 76 15.39 25.83 -25.81
CA ASN A 76 16.61 25.76 -26.63
C ASN A 76 16.81 24.37 -27.24
N THR A 77 16.53 23.30 -26.49
CA THR A 77 16.59 21.93 -27.00
C THR A 77 15.60 21.72 -28.14
N LEU A 78 14.36 22.21 -27.99
CA LEU A 78 13.33 22.13 -29.02
C LEU A 78 13.71 22.91 -30.29
N THR A 79 14.23 24.13 -30.13
CA THR A 79 14.68 24.94 -31.25
C THR A 79 15.87 24.30 -31.99
N HIS A 80 16.84 23.74 -31.25
CA HIS A 80 18.01 23.11 -31.85
C HIS A 80 17.67 21.84 -32.65
N HIS A 81 16.59 21.15 -32.26
CA HIS A 81 16.11 19.96 -32.97
C HIS A 81 14.94 20.25 -33.93
N GLU A 82 14.51 21.50 -34.07
CA GLU A 82 13.37 21.92 -34.89
C GLU A 82 12.07 21.15 -34.56
N LEU A 83 11.87 20.80 -33.28
CA LEU A 83 10.74 20.01 -32.80
C LEU A 83 9.69 20.86 -32.09
N ILE A 84 8.42 20.58 -32.36
CA ILE A 84 7.28 21.06 -31.56
C ILE A 84 6.83 19.89 -30.69
N PHE A 85 7.15 19.94 -29.39
CA PHE A 85 6.87 18.86 -28.44
C PHE A 85 6.32 19.40 -27.11
N PRO A 86 5.40 18.70 -26.44
CA PRO A 86 4.91 19.08 -25.12
C PRO A 86 6.05 19.15 -24.09
N ASN A 87 6.05 20.17 -23.24
CA ASN A 87 7.02 20.30 -22.14
C ASN A 87 6.51 19.72 -20.80
N LYS A 88 5.40 18.99 -20.84
CA LYS A 88 4.80 18.33 -19.68
C LYS A 88 4.36 16.92 -20.03
N ASN A 89 4.51 16.03 -19.06
CA ASN A 89 3.96 14.67 -19.09
C ASN A 89 2.65 14.64 -18.31
N ILE A 90 1.80 13.66 -18.63
CA ILE A 90 0.56 13.39 -17.91
C ILE A 90 0.85 12.30 -16.89
N TYR A 91 0.53 12.56 -15.63
CA TYR A 91 0.62 11.62 -14.52
C TYR A 91 -0.79 11.31 -14.06
N PHE A 92 -1.03 10.04 -13.74
CA PHE A 92 -2.26 9.55 -13.14
C PHE A 92 -2.08 9.49 -11.63
N ALA A 93 -3.14 9.79 -10.88
CA ALA A 93 -3.10 9.80 -9.43
C ALA A 93 -4.32 9.12 -8.81
N THR A 94 -4.14 8.47 -7.67
CA THR A 94 -5.21 7.90 -6.84
C THR A 94 -4.87 8.00 -5.37
N ASP A 95 -5.91 8.13 -4.55
CA ASP A 95 -5.79 8.23 -3.11
C ASP A 95 -6.08 6.88 -2.41
N ILE A 96 -5.26 6.54 -1.41
CA ILE A 96 -5.35 5.30 -0.63
C ILE A 96 -5.17 5.64 0.86
N LEU A 97 -6.00 5.07 1.72
CA LEU A 97 -5.94 5.28 3.17
C LEU A 97 -4.58 4.88 3.75
N TRP A 98 -4.13 5.62 4.76
CA TRP A 98 -2.85 5.38 5.43
C TRP A 98 -2.73 3.95 6.00
N PRO A 99 -3.70 3.42 6.77
CA PRO A 99 -3.59 2.05 7.27
C PRO A 99 -3.55 1.00 6.14
N GLU A 100 -4.35 1.18 5.08
CA GLU A 100 -4.39 0.27 3.93
C GLU A 100 -3.04 0.22 3.18
N ILE A 101 -2.42 1.38 2.92
CA ILE A 101 -1.16 1.43 2.16
C ILE A 101 0.02 0.93 2.99
N ILE A 102 0.06 1.25 4.29
CA ILE A 102 1.09 0.75 5.22
C ILE A 102 0.97 -0.76 5.34
N PHE A 103 -0.23 -1.31 5.55
CA PHE A 103 -0.44 -2.74 5.61
C PHE A 103 0.00 -3.43 4.31
N SER A 104 -0.38 -2.87 3.15
CA SER A 104 0.01 -3.42 1.84
C SER A 104 1.53 -3.44 1.67
N ALA A 105 2.23 -2.38 2.09
CA ALA A 105 3.69 -2.33 2.08
C ALA A 105 4.31 -3.39 3.02
N ILE A 106 3.76 -3.58 4.22
CA ILE A 106 4.22 -4.61 5.16
C ILE A 106 4.01 -6.01 4.56
N ALA A 107 2.82 -6.31 4.07
CA ALA A 107 2.47 -7.60 3.49
C ALA A 107 3.36 -7.97 2.28
N LEU A 108 3.76 -6.98 1.47
CA LEU A 108 4.69 -7.20 0.37
C LEU A 108 6.05 -7.74 0.82
N ASN A 109 6.51 -7.50 2.05
CA ASN A 109 7.74 -8.10 2.57
C ASN A 109 7.64 -9.62 2.59
N ASP A 110 6.56 -10.15 3.15
CA ASP A 110 6.36 -11.59 3.23
C ASP A 110 6.28 -12.22 1.82
N PHE A 111 5.59 -11.58 0.87
CA PHE A 111 5.53 -12.08 -0.50
C PHE A 111 6.88 -12.03 -1.22
N ILE A 112 7.71 -11.02 -0.97
CA ILE A 112 9.08 -10.95 -1.48
C ILE A 112 9.90 -12.12 -0.92
N ASP A 113 9.84 -12.36 0.39
CA ASP A 113 10.57 -13.44 1.06
C ASP A 113 10.13 -14.81 0.53
N LEU A 114 8.82 -15.03 0.38
CA LEU A 114 8.25 -16.24 -0.23
C LEU A 114 8.70 -16.40 -1.68
N HIS A 115 8.70 -15.32 -2.47
CA HIS A 115 9.10 -15.37 -3.87
C HIS A 115 10.59 -15.71 -4.03
N LEU A 116 11.46 -15.12 -3.20
CA LEU A 116 12.89 -15.44 -3.16
C LEU A 116 13.11 -16.91 -2.78
N THR A 117 12.47 -17.35 -1.70
CA THR A 117 12.69 -18.68 -1.12
C THR A 117 12.14 -19.80 -2.01
N LEU A 118 10.95 -19.63 -2.58
CA LEU A 118 10.26 -20.70 -3.31
C LEU A 118 10.58 -20.74 -4.81
N ASN A 119 10.97 -19.62 -5.40
CA ASN A 119 11.30 -19.56 -6.84
C ASN A 119 12.81 -19.45 -7.09
N ASN A 120 13.66 -19.51 -6.06
CA ASN A 120 15.11 -19.25 -6.15
C ASN A 120 15.41 -17.97 -6.94
N ALA A 121 14.60 -16.94 -6.74
CA ALA A 121 14.75 -15.70 -7.47
C ALA A 121 16.08 -15.02 -7.10
N SER A 122 16.74 -14.44 -8.09
CA SER A 122 17.98 -13.70 -7.88
C SER A 122 17.76 -12.51 -6.95
N ILE A 123 18.76 -12.15 -6.16
CA ILE A 123 18.78 -10.88 -5.41
C ILE A 123 18.69 -9.64 -6.32
N TRP A 124 18.95 -9.80 -7.63
CA TRP A 124 18.80 -8.76 -8.65
C TRP A 124 17.49 -8.94 -9.44
N ASN A 125 16.48 -9.54 -8.83
CA ASN A 125 15.17 -9.69 -9.45
C ASN A 125 14.52 -8.31 -9.66
N HIS A 126 14.16 -8.03 -10.93
CA HIS A 126 13.58 -6.77 -11.35
C HIS A 126 12.26 -6.47 -10.63
N GLU A 127 11.38 -7.46 -10.50
CA GLU A 127 10.07 -7.26 -9.87
C GLU A 127 10.19 -6.91 -8.39
N ILE A 128 11.10 -7.56 -7.67
CA ILE A 128 11.41 -7.23 -6.27
C ILE A 128 11.98 -5.82 -6.19
N ALA A 129 12.89 -5.41 -7.09
CA ALA A 129 13.44 -4.06 -7.09
C ALA A 129 12.35 -3.00 -7.32
N THR A 130 11.42 -3.23 -8.25
CA THR A 130 10.28 -2.35 -8.52
C THR A 130 9.38 -2.21 -7.29
N ILE A 131 9.05 -3.32 -6.62
CA ILE A 131 8.25 -3.30 -5.39
C ILE A 131 8.99 -2.60 -4.24
N ARG A 132 10.29 -2.86 -4.07
CA ARG A 132 11.12 -2.22 -3.04
C ARG A 132 11.21 -0.71 -3.24
N LYS A 133 11.28 -0.25 -4.48
CA LYS A 133 11.20 1.18 -4.81
C LYS A 133 9.85 1.79 -4.41
N PHE A 134 8.75 1.07 -4.63
CA PHE A 134 7.43 1.51 -4.18
C PHE A 134 7.33 1.56 -2.65
N GLN A 135 7.81 0.52 -1.95
CA GLN A 135 7.87 0.51 -0.48
C GLN A 135 8.73 1.66 0.07
N ALA A 136 9.85 1.98 -0.58
CA ALA A 136 10.70 3.10 -0.20
C ALA A 136 9.97 4.44 -0.33
N ALA A 137 9.24 4.66 -1.44
CA ALA A 137 8.44 5.88 -1.60
C ALA A 137 7.35 6.04 -0.51
N ILE A 138 6.74 4.93 -0.06
CA ILE A 138 5.80 4.94 1.06
C ILE A 138 6.54 5.27 2.37
N ALA A 139 7.71 4.67 2.58
CA ALA A 139 8.51 4.87 3.79
C ALA A 139 9.02 6.31 3.91
N ASP A 140 9.48 6.91 2.81
CA ASP A 140 9.92 8.30 2.73
C ASP A 140 8.76 9.27 3.01
N CYS A 141 7.56 8.94 2.51
CA CYS A 141 6.36 9.72 2.78
C CYS A 141 5.94 9.61 4.25
N LEU A 142 5.99 8.40 4.83
CA LEU A 142 5.65 8.18 6.23
C LEU A 142 6.61 8.91 7.17
N GLU A 143 7.92 8.85 6.89
CA GLU A 143 8.96 9.52 7.69
C GLU A 143 8.72 11.03 7.83
N GLN A 144 8.27 11.67 6.75
CA GLN A 144 7.92 13.10 6.77
C GLN A 144 6.71 13.41 7.66
N GLU A 145 5.84 12.42 7.88
CA GLU A 145 4.61 12.63 8.61
C GLU A 145 4.69 12.31 10.10
N VAL A 146 5.60 11.44 10.51
CA VAL A 146 5.74 11.03 11.92
C VAL A 146 6.96 11.67 12.57
N LYS A 147 7.10 11.54 13.89
CA LYS A 147 8.33 11.96 14.57
C LYS A 147 9.44 10.96 14.28
N GLU A 148 10.68 11.44 14.21
CA GLU A 148 11.87 10.61 13.98
C GLU A 148 11.96 9.44 14.97
N GLU A 149 11.71 9.70 16.26
CA GLU A 149 11.70 8.67 17.31
C GLU A 149 10.69 7.54 17.04
N ASP A 150 9.48 7.89 16.60
CA ASP A 150 8.42 6.94 16.30
C ASP A 150 8.73 6.15 15.01
N TYR A 151 9.32 6.82 14.01
CA TYR A 151 9.73 6.19 12.75
C TYR A 151 10.81 5.13 12.97
N VAL A 152 11.82 5.44 13.80
CA VAL A 152 12.87 4.48 14.16
C VAL A 152 12.29 3.24 14.85
N VAL A 153 11.31 3.42 15.74
CA VAL A 153 10.60 2.30 16.38
C VAL A 153 9.86 1.47 15.35
N PHE A 154 9.12 2.10 14.43
CA PHE A 154 8.43 1.42 13.34
C PHE A 154 9.38 0.57 12.48
N LEU A 155 10.50 1.13 12.02
CA LEU A 155 11.50 0.40 11.23
C LEU A 155 12.11 -0.77 12.00
N THR A 156 12.41 -0.57 13.29
CA THR A 156 12.95 -1.63 14.14
C THR A 156 11.97 -2.79 14.25
N MET A 157 10.68 -2.52 14.46
CA MET A 157 9.64 -3.56 14.53
C MET A 157 9.43 -4.27 13.19
N LEU A 158 9.43 -3.51 12.09
CA LEU A 158 9.30 -4.05 10.73
C LEU A 158 10.40 -5.06 10.40
N GLN A 159 11.61 -4.85 10.92
CA GLN A 159 12.76 -5.73 10.69
C GLN A 159 12.88 -6.88 11.71
N ALA A 160 12.19 -6.78 12.85
CA ALA A 160 12.35 -7.72 13.96
C ALA A 160 11.72 -9.10 13.72
N LYS A 161 10.72 -9.20 12.82
CA LYS A 161 9.98 -10.44 12.57
C LYS A 161 9.71 -10.64 11.07
N SER A 162 9.76 -11.90 10.64
CA SER A 162 9.22 -12.39 9.38
C SER A 162 8.76 -13.84 9.59
N PRO A 163 7.55 -14.24 9.15
CA PRO A 163 6.56 -13.43 8.46
C PRO A 163 5.74 -12.53 9.40
N LEU A 164 5.24 -11.41 8.88
CA LEU A 164 4.40 -10.45 9.63
C LEU A 164 2.90 -10.66 9.42
N THR A 165 2.52 -11.20 8.26
CA THR A 165 1.13 -11.24 7.76
C THR A 165 0.60 -12.65 7.52
N PHE A 166 1.37 -13.69 7.89
CA PHE A 166 0.90 -15.08 7.87
C PHE A 166 -0.30 -15.27 8.80
N LEU A 167 -1.42 -15.79 8.28
CA LEU A 167 -2.68 -15.95 9.03
C LEU A 167 -3.18 -14.65 9.69
N PHE A 168 -2.86 -13.50 9.09
CA PHE A 168 -3.31 -12.20 9.59
C PHE A 168 -4.81 -12.01 9.37
N ALA A 169 -5.51 -11.53 10.39
CA ALA A 169 -6.93 -11.19 10.29
C ALA A 169 -7.09 -9.84 9.56
N THR A 170 -7.11 -9.87 8.23
CA THR A 170 -7.11 -8.64 7.40
C THR A 170 -8.32 -7.74 7.59
N GLN A 171 -9.39 -8.23 8.21
CA GLN A 171 -10.52 -7.43 8.65
C GLN A 171 -10.12 -6.34 9.66
N TYR A 172 -9.05 -6.55 10.44
CA TYR A 172 -8.51 -5.53 11.33
C TYR A 172 -8.06 -4.28 10.57
N VAL A 173 -7.58 -4.43 9.33
CA VAL A 173 -7.24 -3.29 8.47
C VAL A 173 -8.47 -2.43 8.18
N ASP A 174 -9.66 -3.03 8.04
CA ASP A 174 -10.90 -2.26 7.87
C ASP A 174 -11.28 -1.49 9.12
N VAL A 175 -11.11 -2.12 10.29
CA VAL A 175 -11.33 -1.46 11.60
C VAL A 175 -10.43 -0.24 11.71
N LEU A 176 -9.13 -0.39 11.44
CA LEU A 176 -8.18 0.71 11.47
C LEU A 176 -8.49 1.79 10.44
N ASN A 177 -8.86 1.41 9.22
CA ASN A 177 -9.26 2.34 8.17
C ASN A 177 -10.46 3.20 8.63
N LEU A 178 -11.49 2.58 9.21
CA LEU A 178 -12.68 3.29 9.67
C LEU A 178 -12.39 4.18 10.88
N GLU A 179 -11.64 3.68 11.86
CA GLU A 179 -11.18 4.48 13.00
C GLU A 179 -10.41 5.72 12.53
N TYR A 180 -9.48 5.53 11.59
CA TYR A 180 -8.64 6.61 11.07
C TYR A 180 -9.41 7.67 10.28
N ILE A 181 -10.43 7.25 9.53
CA ILE A 181 -11.32 8.17 8.79
C ILE A 181 -12.07 9.10 9.75
N GLN A 182 -12.47 8.63 10.94
CA GLN A 182 -13.22 9.45 11.90
C GLN A 182 -12.38 10.53 12.59
N LEU A 183 -11.06 10.37 12.60
CA LEU A 183 -10.15 11.35 13.18
C LEU A 183 -10.12 12.64 12.36
N ASN A 184 -9.90 13.78 13.01
CA ASN A 184 -9.57 15.02 12.29
C ASN A 184 -8.08 15.05 11.90
N LYS A 185 -7.68 16.02 11.06
CA LYS A 185 -6.30 16.13 10.56
C LYS A 185 -5.22 16.16 11.67
N GLU A 186 -5.44 16.90 12.76
CA GLU A 186 -4.47 17.00 13.85
C GLU A 186 -4.36 15.69 14.63
N GLU A 187 -5.48 15.02 14.87
CA GLU A 187 -5.51 13.69 15.48
C GLU A 187 -4.81 12.65 14.60
N ARG A 188 -5.05 12.68 13.27
CA ARG A 188 -4.36 11.81 12.31
C ARG A 188 -2.86 12.02 12.32
N LYS A 189 -2.41 13.28 12.35
CA LYS A 189 -0.99 13.64 12.45
C LYS A 189 -0.37 13.10 13.75
N ALA A 190 -1.06 13.25 14.87
CA ALA A 190 -0.59 12.79 16.17
C ALA A 190 -0.60 11.26 16.32
N GLN A 191 -1.51 10.56 15.65
CA GLN A 191 -1.73 9.11 15.84
C GLN A 191 -1.20 8.23 14.70
N LEU A 192 -0.75 8.79 13.56
CA LEU A 192 -0.31 8.02 12.40
C LEU A 192 0.73 6.94 12.75
N ALA A 193 1.73 7.29 13.56
CA ALA A 193 2.72 6.31 14.03
C ALA A 193 2.11 5.17 14.85
N ALA A 194 1.16 5.47 15.73
CA ALA A 194 0.47 4.46 16.52
C ALA A 194 -0.35 3.50 15.64
N PHE A 195 -1.04 4.02 14.62
CA PHE A 195 -1.75 3.20 13.63
C PHE A 195 -0.79 2.32 12.82
N ALA A 196 0.37 2.85 12.41
CA ALA A 196 1.39 2.08 11.72
C ALA A 196 1.94 0.93 12.59
N LEU A 197 2.15 1.18 13.89
CA LEU A 197 2.62 0.17 14.84
C LEU A 197 1.58 -0.91 15.14
N ARG A 198 0.29 -0.56 15.21
CA ARG A 198 -0.82 -1.53 15.38
C ARG A 198 -0.88 -2.57 14.25
N LEU A 199 -0.34 -2.26 13.07
CA LEU A 199 -0.24 -3.21 11.95
C LEU A 199 0.90 -4.23 12.10
N LEU A 200 1.87 -3.97 12.99
CA LEU A 200 3.05 -4.82 13.23
C LEU A 200 2.95 -5.65 14.51
N VAL A 201 2.02 -5.31 15.40
CA VAL A 201 1.89 -5.90 16.73
C VAL A 201 0.52 -6.55 16.88
N GLU A 202 0.50 -7.78 17.38
CA GLU A 202 -0.73 -8.43 17.83
C GLU A 202 -1.13 -7.87 19.20
N ASP A 203 -1.66 -6.64 19.22
CA ASP A 203 -2.15 -6.01 20.44
C ASP A 203 -3.42 -6.69 20.96
N HIS A 204 -3.90 -6.26 22.13
CA HIS A 204 -5.08 -6.86 22.76
C HIS A 204 -6.32 -6.76 21.87
N GLU A 205 -6.50 -5.65 21.15
CA GLU A 205 -7.66 -5.45 20.27
C GLU A 205 -7.62 -6.38 19.06
N TYR A 206 -6.47 -6.48 18.41
CA TYR A 206 -6.26 -7.41 17.30
C TYR A 206 -6.47 -8.87 17.74
N VAL A 207 -5.89 -9.28 18.87
CA VAL A 207 -6.02 -10.65 19.38
C VAL A 207 -7.47 -10.97 19.72
N ALA A 208 -8.19 -10.03 20.33
CA ALA A 208 -9.61 -10.19 20.61
C ALA A 208 -10.41 -10.33 19.31
N LEU A 209 -10.20 -9.45 18.33
CA LEU A 209 -10.89 -9.52 17.03
C LEU A 209 -10.60 -10.84 16.31
N LYS A 210 -9.33 -11.22 16.19
CA LYS A 210 -8.89 -12.46 15.54
C LYS A 210 -9.53 -13.68 16.19
N SER A 211 -9.65 -13.72 17.52
CA SER A 211 -10.32 -14.81 18.23
C SER A 211 -11.80 -14.94 17.83
N HIS A 212 -12.56 -13.84 17.82
CA HIS A 212 -13.97 -13.86 17.38
C HIS A 212 -14.11 -14.26 15.91
N LEU A 213 -13.23 -13.77 15.04
CA LEU A 213 -13.23 -14.14 13.62
C LEU A 213 -12.88 -15.61 13.40
N MET A 214 -11.98 -16.16 14.21
CA MET A 214 -11.63 -17.59 14.18
C MET A 214 -12.80 -18.46 14.64
N GLU A 215 -13.52 -18.08 15.71
CA GLU A 215 -14.74 -18.77 16.14
C GLU A 215 -15.79 -18.79 15.02
N ALA A 216 -16.00 -17.65 14.36
CA ALA A 216 -16.90 -17.55 13.21
C ALA A 216 -16.44 -18.42 12.03
N ALA A 217 -15.14 -18.39 11.69
CA ALA A 217 -14.53 -19.20 10.64
C ALA A 217 -14.72 -20.71 10.88
N ILE A 218 -14.54 -21.16 12.13
CA ILE A 218 -14.77 -22.55 12.52
C ILE A 218 -16.25 -22.92 12.38
N ALA A 219 -17.16 -22.05 12.87
CA ALA A 219 -18.59 -22.30 12.82
C ALA A 219 -19.14 -22.35 11.37
N THR A 220 -18.65 -21.47 10.49
CA THR A 220 -19.11 -21.39 9.09
C THR A 220 -18.29 -22.25 8.13
N LYS A 221 -17.16 -22.82 8.58
CA LYS A 221 -16.17 -23.56 7.76
C LYS A 221 -15.64 -22.73 6.59
N GLN A 222 -15.50 -21.43 6.80
CA GLN A 222 -14.98 -20.50 5.81
C GLN A 222 -13.55 -20.08 6.19
N PRO A 223 -12.68 -19.79 5.21
CA PRO A 223 -11.36 -19.23 5.50
C PRO A 223 -11.47 -17.91 6.27
N LEU A 224 -10.54 -17.66 7.19
CA LEU A 224 -10.54 -16.48 8.07
C LEU A 224 -10.73 -15.16 7.30
N HIS A 225 -9.99 -14.97 6.21
CA HIS A 225 -10.03 -13.76 5.38
C HIS A 225 -11.36 -13.53 4.63
N THR A 226 -12.24 -14.54 4.56
CA THR A 226 -13.56 -14.43 3.90
C THR A 226 -14.68 -14.09 4.88
N ILE A 227 -14.43 -14.15 6.18
CA ILE A 227 -15.41 -13.76 7.19
C ILE A 227 -15.73 -12.28 7.03
N GLN A 228 -16.99 -12.00 6.73
CA GLN A 228 -17.51 -10.65 6.52
C GLN A 228 -17.81 -10.01 7.89
N MET A 229 -17.43 -8.75 8.06
CA MET A 229 -17.87 -7.92 9.17
C MET A 229 -18.89 -6.92 8.64
N GLN A 230 -19.91 -6.61 9.45
CA GLN A 230 -20.88 -5.56 9.11
C GLN A 230 -20.25 -4.18 9.37
N LEU A 231 -19.40 -3.77 8.43
CA LEU A 231 -18.74 -2.47 8.42
C LEU A 231 -19.27 -1.64 7.26
N SER A 232 -19.52 -0.35 7.52
CA SER A 232 -19.97 0.60 6.51
C SER A 232 -18.95 1.71 6.36
N TYR A 233 -18.29 1.76 5.21
CA TYR A 233 -17.46 2.90 4.82
C TYR A 233 -18.36 4.08 4.44
N PRO A 234 -17.91 5.33 4.67
CA PRO A 234 -18.62 6.49 4.16
C PRO A 234 -18.62 6.48 2.63
N GLU A 235 -19.67 7.04 2.02
CA GLU A 235 -19.78 7.16 0.56
C GLU A 235 -18.67 8.06 -0.02
N GLU A 236 -18.31 9.10 0.72
CA GLU A 236 -17.24 10.03 0.38
C GLU A 236 -16.17 10.04 1.47
N ILE A 237 -14.90 9.97 1.06
CA ILE A 237 -13.74 10.12 1.93
C ILE A 237 -13.17 11.52 1.69
N LEU A 238 -13.01 12.28 2.76
CA LEU A 238 -12.30 13.55 2.70
C LEU A 238 -10.79 13.27 2.74
N TRP A 239 -10.11 13.50 1.61
CA TRP A 239 -8.69 13.18 1.42
C TRP A 239 -7.76 14.26 1.95
#